data_AF-A0A7S2TRB3-F1
#
_entry.id   AF-A0A7S2TRB3-F1
#
_cell.length_a   1.000
_cell.length_b   1.000
_cell.length_c   1.000
_cell.angle_alpha   90.00
_cell.angle_beta   90.00
_cell.angle_gamma   90.00
#
_symmetry.space_group_name_H-M   'P 1'
#
loop_
_entity.id
_entity.type
_entity.pdbx_description
1 polymer ?
#
loop_
_entity_poly.entity_id
_entity_poly.type
_entity_poly.pdbx_seq_one_letter_code
_entity_poly.pdbx_strand_id
1 'polypeptide(L)'
;EASPSSEIWRIIRTAGDMLARTAIRRVRPQTGALITVRGTKDIEKVGPNCQIREFSKGRPISPHVNIYKFPVAALSSITNRVTGCLLSVGCFGVGAAAMAIDCNIPVILDAVKTSAPAVIPVAKLCVAFPLTFHYLGGVRHLVWDHTLKGLDIKSMEMSSYVLFGSSAAISVVLAAISF
;
A
#
# COMPACT_ATOMS: atom_id res chain seq x y z
N GLU A 1 -9.53 -63.44 40.72
CA GLU A 1 -8.38 -63.30 39.81
C GLU A 1 -8.82 -62.55 38.55
N ALA A 2 -8.18 -61.44 38.22
CA ALA A 2 -8.53 -60.67 37.02
C ALA A 2 -7.91 -61.32 35.78
N SER A 3 -8.72 -61.62 34.76
CA SER A 3 -8.28 -62.27 33.53
C SER A 3 -7.31 -61.38 32.73
N PRO A 4 -6.19 -61.92 32.17
CA PRO A 4 -5.13 -61.16 31.49
C PRO A 4 -5.59 -60.29 30.33
N SER A 5 -6.75 -60.59 29.73
CA SER A 5 -7.31 -59.82 28.62
C SER A 5 -7.83 -58.44 29.04
N SER A 6 -8.24 -58.27 30.31
CA SER A 6 -8.84 -57.03 30.80
C SER A 6 -7.82 -55.91 31.06
N GLU A 7 -6.55 -56.25 31.34
CA GLU A 7 -5.47 -55.26 31.52
C GLU A 7 -5.00 -54.66 30.20
N ILE A 8 -4.92 -55.46 29.13
CA ILE A 8 -4.51 -54.99 27.80
C ILE A 8 -5.48 -53.93 27.28
N TRP A 9 -6.79 -54.16 27.43
CA TRP A 9 -7.82 -53.17 27.09
C TRP A 9 -7.84 -51.94 27.99
N ARG A 10 -7.23 -52.01 29.17
CA ARG A 10 -7.07 -50.86 30.08
C ARG A 10 -5.88 -50.01 29.67
N ILE A 11 -4.76 -50.64 29.30
CA ILE A 11 -3.54 -49.97 28.82
C ILE A 11 -3.78 -49.27 27.47
N ILE A 12 -4.51 -49.90 26.55
CA ILE A 12 -4.83 -49.28 25.25
C ILE A 12 -5.73 -48.03 25.44
N ARG A 13 -6.69 -48.08 26.38
CA ARG A 13 -7.53 -46.91 26.69
C ARG A 13 -6.75 -45.78 27.35
N THR A 14 -5.89 -46.08 28.31
CA THR A 14 -5.09 -45.04 28.97
C THR A 14 -4.04 -44.43 28.05
N ALA A 15 -3.47 -45.21 27.12
CA ALA A 15 -2.55 -44.69 26.09
C ALA A 15 -3.27 -43.77 25.08
N GLY A 16 -4.49 -44.12 24.66
CA GLY A 16 -5.34 -43.26 23.83
C GLY A 16 -5.69 -41.93 24.51
N ASP A 17 -6.03 -41.98 25.80
CA ASP A 17 -6.35 -40.79 26.60
C ASP A 17 -5.13 -39.88 26.85
N MET A 18 -3.92 -40.45 26.96
CA MET A 18 -2.69 -39.67 27.09
C MET A 18 -2.31 -38.96 25.79
N LEU A 19 -2.44 -39.63 24.64
CA LEU A 19 -2.14 -39.02 23.33
C LEU A 19 -3.17 -37.94 22.95
N ALA A 20 -4.44 -38.12 23.32
CA ALA A 20 -5.48 -37.11 23.12
C ALA A 20 -5.26 -35.83 23.97
N ARG A 21 -4.57 -35.95 25.13
CA ARG A 21 -4.26 -34.82 26.02
C ARG A 21 -3.05 -34.01 25.57
N THR A 22 -2.09 -34.60 24.86
CA THR A 22 -0.89 -33.90 24.36
C THR A 22 -1.10 -33.12 23.06
N ALA A 23 -2.17 -33.38 22.29
CA ALA A 23 -2.40 -32.74 20.99
C ALA A 23 -3.25 -31.45 21.03
N ILE A 24 -3.82 -31.07 22.18
CA ILE A 24 -4.57 -29.82 22.32
C ILE A 24 -3.71 -28.81 23.08
N ARG A 25 -2.67 -28.31 22.41
CA ARG A 25 -2.08 -27.03 22.81
C ARG A 25 -3.11 -25.96 22.49
N ARG A 26 -4.03 -25.69 23.43
CA ARG A 26 -4.91 -24.51 23.39
C ARG A 26 -4.02 -23.30 23.14
N VAL A 27 -3.99 -22.83 21.90
CA VAL A 27 -3.73 -21.42 21.63
C VAL A 27 -4.81 -20.71 22.41
N ARG A 28 -4.48 -20.14 23.58
CA ARG A 28 -5.39 -19.20 24.22
C ARG A 28 -5.57 -18.09 23.18
N PRO A 29 -6.77 -17.86 22.62
CA PRO A 29 -7.00 -16.57 22.04
C PRO A 29 -6.70 -15.59 23.18
N GLN A 30 -5.83 -14.60 22.95
CA GLN A 30 -5.87 -13.45 23.82
C GLN A 30 -7.31 -12.98 23.76
N THR A 31 -8.04 -13.14 24.86
CA THR A 31 -9.20 -12.32 25.16
C THR A 31 -8.67 -10.89 25.28
N GLY A 32 -8.28 -10.31 24.15
CA GLY A 32 -8.47 -8.89 23.94
C GLY A 32 -9.95 -8.69 24.17
N ALA A 33 -10.27 -7.77 25.07
CA ALA A 33 -11.63 -7.28 25.22
C ALA A 33 -12.22 -7.18 23.81
N LEU A 34 -13.29 -7.93 23.56
CA LEU A 34 -14.11 -7.72 22.39
C LEU A 34 -14.50 -6.25 22.50
N ILE A 35 -13.79 -5.38 21.77
CA ILE A 35 -14.27 -4.05 21.49
C ILE A 35 -15.48 -4.36 20.64
N THR A 36 -16.63 -4.56 21.29
CA THR A 36 -17.92 -4.42 20.67
C THR A 36 -17.84 -3.02 20.08
N VAL A 37 -17.56 -2.95 18.78
CA VAL A 37 -17.66 -1.71 18.03
C VAL A 37 -19.08 -1.27 18.30
N ARG A 38 -19.23 -0.26 19.18
CA ARG A 38 -20.53 0.35 19.45
C ARG A 38 -21.13 0.64 18.10
N GLY A 39 -22.35 0.17 17.89
CA GLY A 39 -22.99 0.14 16.59
C GLY A 39 -22.82 1.48 15.85
N THR A 40 -22.71 1.40 14.53
CA THR A 40 -22.61 2.53 13.60
C THR A 40 -23.62 3.66 13.88
N LYS A 41 -24.72 3.36 14.56
CA LYS A 41 -25.74 4.30 15.07
C LYS A 41 -25.19 5.40 16.00
N ASP A 42 -24.16 5.11 16.79
CA ASP A 42 -23.54 6.12 17.68
C ASP A 42 -22.61 7.06 16.90
N ILE A 43 -21.92 6.55 15.86
CA ILE A 43 -21.07 7.34 14.96
C ILE A 43 -21.93 8.26 14.07
N GLU A 44 -23.10 7.79 13.63
CA GLU A 44 -24.05 8.58 12.84
C GLU A 44 -24.65 9.75 13.63
N LYS A 45 -24.87 9.60 14.94
CA LYS A 45 -25.31 10.69 15.83
C LYS A 45 -24.25 11.78 16.04
N VAL A 46 -22.96 11.43 15.99
CA VAL A 46 -21.83 12.38 15.97
C VAL A 46 -21.56 12.88 14.54
N GLY A 47 -22.47 12.59 13.61
CA GLY A 47 -22.32 12.80 12.17
C GLY A 47 -22.10 14.25 11.70
N PRO A 48 -22.24 14.51 10.39
CA PRO A 48 -21.81 15.76 9.71
C PRO A 48 -22.34 17.05 10.34
N ASN A 49 -23.41 16.93 11.13
CA ASN A 49 -23.99 17.99 11.95
C ASN A 49 -22.98 18.63 12.92
N CYS A 50 -21.96 17.92 13.41
CA CYS A 50 -20.91 18.54 14.24
C CYS A 50 -20.09 19.54 13.41
N GLN A 51 -19.54 19.12 12.27
CA GLN A 51 -18.74 20.00 11.41
C GLN A 51 -19.53 21.20 10.91
N ILE A 52 -20.80 20.99 10.51
CA ILE A 52 -21.70 22.07 10.07
C ILE A 52 -21.99 23.04 11.22
N ARG A 53 -22.20 22.56 12.45
CA ARG A 53 -22.38 23.40 13.64
C ARG A 53 -21.14 24.21 13.97
N GLU A 54 -19.95 23.62 13.86
CA GLU A 54 -18.69 24.30 14.16
C GLU A 54 -18.34 25.37 13.11
N PHE A 55 -18.60 25.08 11.83
CA PHE A 55 -18.51 26.06 10.74
C PHE A 55 -19.50 27.21 10.92
N SER A 56 -20.75 26.90 11.28
CA SER A 56 -21.78 27.91 11.59
C SER A 56 -21.44 28.80 12.78
N LYS A 57 -20.56 28.34 13.68
CA LYS A 57 -20.05 29.13 14.83
C LYS A 57 -18.84 29.99 14.46
N GLY A 58 -18.37 29.96 13.22
CA GLY A 58 -17.21 30.75 12.76
C GLY A 58 -15.88 30.30 13.39
N ARG A 59 -15.77 29.04 13.83
CA ARG A 59 -14.54 28.54 14.45
C ARG A 59 -13.46 28.33 13.38
N PRO A 60 -12.24 28.88 13.56
CA PRO A 60 -11.16 28.67 12.60
C PRO A 60 -10.66 27.22 12.65
N ILE A 61 -10.24 26.71 11.50
CA ILE A 61 -9.58 25.41 11.39
C ILE A 61 -8.12 25.60 11.82
N SER A 62 -7.61 24.68 12.66
CA SER A 62 -6.20 24.73 13.04
C SER A 62 -5.30 24.57 11.82
N PRO A 63 -4.19 25.33 11.75
CA PRO A 63 -3.20 25.15 10.68
C PRO A 63 -2.64 23.71 10.76
N HIS A 64 -2.52 23.04 9.62
CA HIS A 64 -2.12 21.62 9.57
C HIS A 64 -0.98 21.38 8.56
N VAL A 65 -1.21 21.52 7.24
CA VAL A 65 -0.16 21.28 6.23
C VAL A 65 1.01 22.25 6.39
N ASN A 66 0.72 23.53 6.67
CA ASN A 66 1.73 24.59 6.65
C ASN A 66 2.67 24.57 7.88
N ILE A 67 2.28 23.92 8.97
CA ILE A 67 3.06 23.88 10.21
C ILE A 67 3.63 22.50 10.53
N TYR A 68 3.22 21.47 9.79
CA TYR A 68 3.62 20.10 10.06
C TYR A 68 4.98 19.78 9.45
N LYS A 69 5.88 19.17 10.23
CA LYS A 69 7.16 18.68 9.75
C LYS A 69 6.98 17.31 9.09
N PHE A 70 7.11 17.24 7.77
CA PHE A 70 6.89 16.01 7.03
C PHE A 70 8.01 14.98 7.27
N PRO A 71 7.68 13.76 7.77
CA PRO A 71 8.61 12.64 7.74
C PRO A 71 8.73 12.08 6.32
N VAL A 72 9.84 11.41 6.02
CA VAL A 72 10.09 10.81 4.69
C VAL A 72 9.02 9.78 4.31
N ALA A 73 8.46 9.07 5.30
CA ALA A 73 7.32 8.18 5.10
C ALA A 73 6.10 8.91 4.53
N ALA A 74 5.76 10.10 5.05
CA ALA A 74 4.65 10.91 4.54
C ALA A 74 4.92 11.41 3.11
N LEU A 75 6.15 11.86 2.84
CA LEU A 75 6.56 12.27 1.49
C LEU A 75 6.42 11.11 0.49
N SER A 76 6.88 9.91 0.85
CA SER A 76 6.76 8.73 -0.03
C SER A 76 5.29 8.40 -0.37
N SER A 77 4.37 8.60 0.58
CA SER A 77 2.93 8.39 0.38
C SER A 77 2.34 9.43 -0.58
N ILE A 78 2.69 10.71 -0.39
CA ILE A 78 2.27 11.79 -1.29
C ILE A 78 2.79 11.54 -2.70
N THR A 79 4.07 11.20 -2.85
CA THR A 79 4.68 10.89 -4.15
C THR A 79 3.98 9.69 -4.80
N ASN A 80 3.61 8.65 -4.04
CA ASN A 80 2.89 7.50 -4.60
C ASN A 80 1.50 7.90 -5.16
N ARG A 81 0.81 8.83 -4.49
CA ARG A 81 -0.48 9.37 -4.99
C ARG A 81 -0.29 10.22 -6.24
N VAL A 82 0.67 11.15 -6.21
CA VAL A 82 0.95 12.05 -7.35
C VAL A 82 1.35 11.25 -8.58
N THR A 83 2.25 10.28 -8.43
CA THR A 83 2.68 9.40 -9.54
C THR A 83 1.52 8.58 -10.10
N GLY A 84 0.62 8.06 -9.24
CA GLY A 84 -0.61 7.38 -9.68
C GLY A 84 -1.57 8.28 -10.46
N CYS A 85 -1.78 9.52 -10.00
CA CYS A 85 -2.59 10.50 -10.73
C CYS A 85 -1.97 10.85 -12.09
N LEU A 86 -0.66 11.09 -12.15
CA LEU A 86 0.06 11.38 -13.39
C LEU A 86 -0.05 10.23 -14.39
N LEU A 87 0.15 8.99 -13.94
CA LEU A 87 0.00 7.81 -14.80
C LEU A 87 -1.44 7.65 -15.31
N SER A 88 -2.44 7.88 -14.46
CA SER A 88 -3.85 7.81 -14.87
C SER A 88 -4.15 8.85 -15.94
N VAL A 89 -3.80 10.12 -15.70
CA VAL A 89 -3.99 11.20 -16.67
C VAL A 89 -3.21 10.92 -17.96
N GLY A 90 -1.98 10.41 -17.86
CA GLY A 90 -1.18 10.04 -19.03
C GLY A 90 -1.82 8.93 -19.85
N CYS A 91 -2.30 7.86 -19.22
CA CYS A 91 -2.94 6.74 -19.90
C CYS A 91 -4.25 7.16 -20.60
N PHE A 92 -5.13 7.88 -19.89
CA PHE A 92 -6.37 8.38 -20.47
C PHE A 92 -6.12 9.44 -21.54
N GLY A 93 -5.14 10.32 -21.33
CA GLY A 93 -4.76 11.37 -22.28
C GLY A 93 -4.24 10.82 -23.59
N VAL A 94 -3.34 9.82 -23.55
CA VAL A 94 -2.85 9.14 -24.76
C VAL A 94 -3.98 8.39 -25.45
N GLY A 95 -4.85 7.70 -24.70
CA GLY A 95 -6.01 7.02 -25.28
C GLY A 95 -6.98 7.97 -25.97
N ALA A 96 -7.32 9.09 -25.33
CA ALA A 96 -8.19 10.12 -25.90
C ALA A 96 -7.56 10.78 -27.13
N ALA A 97 -6.26 11.11 -27.08
CA ALA A 97 -5.55 11.69 -28.21
C ALA A 97 -5.51 10.74 -29.42
N ALA A 98 -5.31 9.44 -29.19
CA ALA A 98 -5.33 8.43 -30.24
C ALA A 98 -6.70 8.28 -30.91
N MET A 99 -7.79 8.62 -30.22
CA MET A 99 -9.15 8.60 -30.78
C MET A 99 -9.55 9.93 -31.44
N ALA A 100 -9.02 11.05 -30.95
CA ALA A 100 -9.42 12.39 -31.39
C ALA A 100 -8.58 12.92 -32.57
N ILE A 101 -7.36 12.39 -32.76
CA ILE A 101 -6.43 12.88 -33.76
C ILE A 101 -6.14 11.73 -34.74
N ASP A 102 -6.47 11.93 -36.02
CA ASP A 102 -6.05 11.06 -37.12
C ASP A 102 -4.55 11.26 -37.42
N CYS A 103 -3.70 11.03 -36.42
CA CYS A 103 -2.27 11.21 -36.55
C CYS A 103 -1.50 9.90 -36.47
N ASN A 104 -0.58 9.73 -37.41
CA ASN A 104 0.41 8.68 -37.41
C ASN A 104 1.48 8.98 -36.34
N ILE A 105 1.37 8.32 -35.17
CA ILE A 105 2.28 8.46 -34.02
C ILE A 105 3.77 8.40 -34.41
N PRO A 106 4.21 7.46 -35.27
CA PRO A 106 5.57 7.46 -35.83
C PRO A 106 6.04 8.79 -36.41
N VAL A 107 5.18 9.52 -37.13
CA VAL A 107 5.53 10.81 -37.77
C VAL A 107 5.73 11.90 -36.73
N ILE A 108 4.88 11.96 -35.69
CA ILE A 108 5.06 12.89 -34.56
C ILE A 108 6.38 12.60 -33.85
N LEU A 109 6.66 11.32 -33.58
CA LEU A 109 7.87 10.92 -32.88
C LEU A 109 9.13 11.31 -33.66
N ASP A 110 9.12 11.14 -34.99
CA ASP A 110 10.25 11.55 -35.84
C ASP A 110 10.42 13.08 -35.89
N ALA A 111 9.31 13.83 -35.96
CA ALA A 111 9.33 15.29 -35.89
C ALA A 111 9.90 15.79 -34.54
N VAL A 112 9.54 15.17 -33.42
CA VAL A 112 10.09 15.52 -32.09
C VAL A 112 11.57 15.15 -32.00
N LYS A 113 11.97 14.00 -32.55
CA LYS A 113 13.37 13.56 -32.57
C LYS A 113 14.27 14.53 -33.33
N THR A 114 13.79 15.03 -34.46
CA THR A 114 14.55 15.95 -35.32
C THR A 114 14.55 17.37 -34.78
N SER A 115 13.42 17.87 -34.28
CA SER A 115 13.30 19.25 -33.79
C SER A 115 13.84 19.47 -32.38
N ALA A 116 13.76 18.48 -31.50
CA ALA A 116 14.09 18.63 -30.08
C ALA A 116 14.70 17.35 -29.46
N PRO A 117 15.87 16.89 -29.92
CA PRO A 117 16.49 15.66 -29.44
C PRO A 117 16.81 15.67 -27.94
N ALA A 118 17.09 16.85 -27.37
CA ALA A 118 17.35 17.01 -25.93
C ALA A 118 16.14 16.73 -25.04
N VAL A 119 14.91 16.79 -25.58
CA VAL A 119 13.68 16.51 -24.83
C VAL A 119 13.46 15.01 -24.62
N ILE A 120 13.98 14.17 -25.52
CA ILE A 120 13.79 12.71 -25.48
C ILE A 120 14.21 12.08 -24.14
N PRO A 121 15.43 12.30 -23.59
CA PRO A 121 15.82 11.67 -22.33
C PRO A 121 14.95 12.13 -21.16
N VAL A 122 14.54 13.40 -21.16
CA VAL A 122 13.64 13.96 -20.13
C VAL A 122 12.26 13.32 -20.23
N ALA A 123 11.69 13.22 -21.44
CA ALA A 123 10.41 12.58 -21.67
C ALA A 123 10.42 11.09 -21.25
N LYS A 124 11.51 10.37 -21.55
CA LYS A 124 11.72 8.98 -21.10
C LYS A 124 11.71 8.89 -19.57
N LEU A 125 12.42 9.78 -18.88
CA LEU A 125 12.43 9.83 -17.41
C LEU A 125 11.08 10.22 -16.81
N CYS A 126 10.37 11.16 -17.43
CA CYS A 126 9.04 11.61 -16.98
C CYS A 126 8.00 10.50 -16.99
N VAL A 127 8.17 9.46 -17.82
CA VAL A 127 7.30 8.28 -17.82
C VAL A 127 7.88 7.18 -16.94
N ALA A 128 9.18 6.91 -17.02
CA ALA A 128 9.83 5.83 -16.28
C ALA A 128 9.80 6.03 -14.76
N PHE A 129 10.01 7.25 -14.27
CA PHE A 129 10.00 7.55 -12.84
C PHE A 129 8.65 7.34 -12.16
N PRO A 130 7.54 7.97 -12.58
CA PRO A 130 6.26 7.74 -11.93
C PRO A 130 5.81 6.29 -12.06
N LEU A 131 6.10 5.61 -13.18
CA LEU A 131 5.77 4.19 -13.35
C LEU A 131 6.47 3.30 -12.33
N THR A 132 7.79 3.39 -12.21
CA THR A 132 8.57 2.55 -11.30
C THR A 132 8.27 2.88 -9.84
N PHE A 133 8.17 4.18 -9.50
CA PHE A 133 7.89 4.61 -8.14
C PHE A 133 6.50 4.15 -7.68
N HIS A 134 5.48 4.33 -8.52
CA HIS A 134 4.11 3.93 -8.18
C HIS A 134 3.98 2.40 -8.05
N TYR A 135 4.67 1.66 -8.92
CA TYR A 135 4.67 0.19 -8.87
C TYR A 135 5.34 -0.34 -7.59
N LEU A 136 6.57 0.09 -7.30
CA LEU A 136 7.29 -0.34 -6.10
C LEU A 136 6.61 0.15 -4.82
N GLY A 137 6.04 1.36 -4.83
CA GLY A 137 5.25 1.90 -3.75
C GLY A 137 3.99 1.06 -3.50
N GLY A 138 3.29 0.67 -4.58
CA GLY A 138 2.15 -0.24 -4.54
C GLY A 138 2.51 -1.60 -3.94
N VAL A 139 3.61 -2.22 -4.38
CA VAL A 139 4.11 -3.48 -3.79
C VAL A 139 4.39 -3.33 -2.30
N ARG A 140 5.05 -2.24 -1.89
CA ARG A 140 5.29 -1.95 -0.46
C ARG A 140 3.99 -1.86 0.34
N HIS A 141 2.97 -1.18 -0.20
CA HIS A 141 1.66 -1.09 0.44
C HIS A 141 0.97 -2.46 0.56
N LEU A 142 0.99 -3.27 -0.50
CA LEU A 142 0.46 -4.63 -0.46
C LEU A 142 1.18 -5.50 0.58
N VAL A 143 2.50 -5.38 0.70
CA VAL A 143 3.28 -6.08 1.73
C VAL A 143 2.87 -5.63 3.13
N TRP A 144 2.69 -4.33 3.36
CA TRP A 144 2.22 -3.81 4.65
C TRP A 144 0.83 -4.33 5.00
N ASP A 145 -0.10 -4.30 4.05
CA ASP A 145 -1.48 -4.73 4.26
C ASP A 145 -1.58 -6.25 4.52
N HIS A 146 -0.79 -7.06 3.80
CA HIS A 146 -0.84 -8.51 3.93
C HIS A 146 -0.03 -9.04 5.13
N THR A 147 1.13 -8.45 5.43
CA THR A 147 2.04 -9.00 6.45
C THR A 147 1.93 -8.30 7.80
N LEU A 148 1.43 -7.06 7.85
CA LEU A 148 1.44 -6.18 9.02
C LEU A 148 2.85 -6.00 9.65
N LYS A 149 3.90 -6.30 8.87
CA LYS A 149 5.30 -6.16 9.27
C LYS A 149 5.89 -4.88 8.70
N GLY A 150 6.87 -4.31 9.41
CA GLY A 150 7.56 -3.10 8.96
C GLY A 150 6.81 -1.78 9.22
N LEU A 151 5.81 -1.80 10.11
CA LEU A 151 5.06 -0.62 10.57
C LEU A 151 5.74 0.13 11.74
N ASP A 152 6.96 -0.27 12.10
CA ASP A 152 7.81 0.50 13.01
C ASP A 152 8.36 1.74 12.32
N ILE A 153 8.57 2.84 13.06
CA ILE A 153 9.05 4.11 12.52
C ILE A 153 10.36 3.93 11.75
N LYS A 154 11.32 3.19 12.29
CA LYS A 154 12.63 2.97 11.63
C LYS A 154 12.48 2.17 10.35
N SER A 155 11.64 1.14 10.38
CA SER A 155 11.37 0.30 9.20
C SER A 155 10.67 1.09 8.10
N MET A 156 9.70 1.93 8.45
CA MET A 156 8.99 2.79 7.51
C MET A 156 9.92 3.83 6.86
N GLU A 157 10.79 4.47 7.63
CA GLU A 157 11.77 5.42 7.11
C GLU A 157 12.76 4.75 6.17
N MET A 158 13.36 3.62 6.59
CA MET A 158 14.29 2.85 5.74
C MET A 158 13.64 2.38 4.45
N SER A 159 12.41 1.84 4.52
CA SER A 159 11.67 1.42 3.33
C SER A 159 11.39 2.60 2.38
N SER A 160 11.20 3.81 2.90
CA SER A 160 10.97 5.00 2.09
C SER A 160 12.24 5.44 1.36
N TYR A 161 13.40 5.44 2.02
CA TYR A 161 14.67 5.72 1.35
C TYR A 161 15.01 4.68 0.27
N VAL A 162 14.81 3.40 0.57
CA VAL A 162 14.98 2.31 -0.40
C VAL A 162 14.03 2.49 -1.59
N LEU A 163 12.78 2.87 -1.35
CA LEU A 163 11.81 3.14 -2.42
C LEU A 163 12.27 4.29 -3.32
N PHE A 164 12.67 5.43 -2.77
CA PHE A 164 13.19 6.55 -3.57
C PHE A 164 14.45 6.18 -4.36
N GLY A 165 15.42 5.54 -3.69
CA GLY A 165 16.69 5.17 -4.31
C GLY A 165 16.54 4.13 -5.42
N SER A 166 15.80 3.05 -5.16
CA SER A 166 15.54 1.99 -6.15
C SER A 166 14.74 2.50 -7.34
N SER A 167 13.70 3.29 -7.11
CA SER A 167 12.88 3.86 -8.20
C SER A 167 13.70 4.80 -9.07
N ALA A 168 14.52 5.68 -8.47
CA ALA A 168 15.39 6.58 -9.21
C ALA A 168 16.41 5.80 -10.06
N ALA A 169 17.08 4.80 -9.47
CA ALA A 169 18.06 3.97 -10.16
C ALA A 169 17.44 3.22 -11.34
N ILE A 170 16.31 2.52 -11.12
CA ILE A 170 15.62 1.76 -12.17
C ILE A 170 15.14 2.70 -13.28
N SER A 171 14.62 3.88 -12.95
CA SER A 171 14.14 4.83 -13.95
C SER A 171 15.24 5.36 -14.85
N VAL A 172 16.41 5.67 -14.27
CA VAL A 172 17.58 6.11 -15.05
C VAL A 172 18.05 5.00 -15.97
N VAL A 173 18.12 3.77 -15.47
CA VAL A 173 18.49 2.59 -16.28
C VAL A 173 17.49 2.38 -17.42
N LEU A 174 16.18 2.43 -17.16
CA LEU A 174 15.15 2.28 -18.18
C LEU A 174 15.20 3.39 -19.24
N ALA A 175 15.45 4.63 -18.82
CA ALA A 175 15.56 5.77 -19.72
C ALA A 175 16.84 5.71 -20.58
N ALA A 176 17.93 5.13 -20.06
CA ALA A 176 19.19 4.99 -20.78
C ALA A 176 19.19 3.80 -21.77
N ILE A 177 18.53 2.69 -21.43
CA ILE A 177 18.53 1.46 -22.26
C ILE A 177 17.47 1.51 -23.37
N SER A 178 16.33 2.17 -23.14
CA SER A 178 15.29 2.25 -24.18
C SER A 178 15.80 3.11 -25.34
N PHE A 179 16.02 2.51 -26.52
CA PHE A 179 16.45 3.19 -27.74
C PHE A 179 15.30 3.95 -28.41
#